data_AF-A0A0K3B3S8-F1
#
_entry.id   AF-A0A0K3B3S8-F1
#
_cell.length_a   1.000
_cell.length_b   1.000
_cell.length_c   1.000
_cell.angle_alpha   90.00
_cell.angle_beta   90.00
_cell.angle_gamma   90.00
#
_symmetry.space_group_name_H-M   'P 1'
#
loop_
_entity.id
_entity.type
_entity.pdbx_description
1 polymer ?
#
loop_
_entity_poly.entity_id
_entity_poly.type
_entity_poly.pdbx_seq_one_letter_code
_entity_poly.pdbx_strand_id
1 'polypeptide(L)'
;MKKKPWIWVLRVSGVLFLVTVLGQALLAGLFVSGDIGFLNMHELNGTIVGVASIVWLVAALALRAPRLILVGAVALTATGAQIGLGHSRGLELHIPLGVLLFGAAIVVTMLSFSYRAESAAPRVESA
;
A
#
# COMPACT_ATOMS: atom_id res chain seq x y z
N MET A 1 -22.00 -8.31 -4.60
CA MET A 1 -20.71 -8.53 -5.32
C MET A 1 -20.07 -9.83 -4.85
N LYS A 2 -19.45 -10.59 -5.76
CA LYS A 2 -18.64 -11.77 -5.39
C LYS A 2 -17.41 -11.30 -4.60
N LYS A 3 -17.18 -11.81 -3.38
CA LYS A 3 -16.05 -11.38 -2.52
C LYS A 3 -14.68 -11.89 -3.02
N LYS A 4 -14.65 -13.10 -3.60
CA LYS A 4 -13.42 -13.78 -4.04
C LYS A 4 -12.50 -12.95 -4.96
N PRO A 5 -12.97 -12.29 -6.04
CA PRO A 5 -12.10 -11.45 -6.87
C PRO A 5 -11.49 -10.28 -6.08
N TRP A 6 -12.27 -9.62 -5.22
CA TRP A 6 -11.79 -8.50 -4.42
C TRP A 6 -10.75 -8.89 -3.37
N ILE A 7 -10.76 -10.14 -2.87
CA ILE A 7 -9.69 -10.66 -2.00
C ILE A 7 -8.37 -10.76 -2.77
N TRP A 8 -8.42 -11.21 -4.03
CA TRP A 8 -7.22 -11.25 -4.87
C TRP A 8 -6.71 -9.86 -5.21
N VAL A 9 -7.62 -8.92 -5.54
CA VAL A 9 -7.25 -7.51 -5.75
C VAL A 9 -6.54 -6.97 -4.51
N LEU A 10 -7.12 -7.16 -3.31
CA LEU A 10 -6.53 -6.74 -2.04
C LEU A 10 -5.12 -7.31 -1.82
N ARG A 11 -4.91 -8.60 -2.09
CA ARG A 11 -3.61 -9.26 -1.91
C ARG A 11 -2.57 -8.78 -2.91
N VAL A 12 -2.92 -8.73 -4.19
CA VAL A 12 -2.01 -8.32 -5.26
C VAL A 12 -1.63 -6.85 -5.08
N SER A 13 -2.59 -5.97 -4.80
CA SER A 13 -2.28 -4.56 -4.57
C SER A 13 -1.49 -4.34 -3.28
N GLY A 14 -1.69 -5.15 -2.24
CA GLY A 14 -0.90 -5.11 -1.01
C GLY A 14 0.57 -5.46 -1.26
N VAL A 15 0.82 -6.56 -1.98
CA VAL A 15 2.19 -6.94 -2.39
C VAL A 15 2.81 -5.89 -3.30
N LEU A 16 2.06 -5.36 -4.27
CA LEU A 16 2.52 -4.31 -5.16
C LEU A 16 2.91 -3.05 -4.37
N PHE A 17 2.09 -2.64 -3.40
CA PHE A 17 2.38 -1.50 -2.53
C PHE A 17 3.67 -1.73 -1.73
N LEU A 18 3.86 -2.91 -1.13
CA LEU A 18 5.09 -3.25 -0.41
C LEU A 18 6.33 -3.21 -1.31
N VAL A 19 6.28 -3.86 -2.47
CA VAL A 19 7.42 -3.94 -3.39
C VAL A 19 7.78 -2.56 -3.93
N THR A 20 6.79 -1.74 -4.27
CA THR A 20 7.02 -0.39 -4.82
C THR A 20 7.51 0.58 -3.75
N VAL A 21 7.04 0.48 -2.50
CA VAL A 21 7.61 1.26 -1.38
C VAL A 21 9.05 0.84 -1.08
N LEU A 22 9.38 -0.45 -1.13
CA LEU A 22 10.78 -0.88 -1.07
C LEU A 22 11.60 -0.31 -2.24
N GLY A 23 11.02 -0.33 -3.44
CA GLY A 23 11.59 0.28 -4.64
C GLY A 23 11.88 1.78 -4.48
N GLN A 24 11.04 2.54 -3.77
CA GLN A 24 11.29 3.96 -3.49
C GLN A 24 12.63 4.16 -2.79
N ALA A 25 12.91 3.37 -1.75
CA ALA A 25 14.16 3.46 -0.98
C ALA A 25 15.38 3.04 -1.82
N LEU A 26 15.25 1.99 -2.63
CA LEU A 26 16.31 1.56 -3.55
C LEU A 26 16.62 2.64 -4.59
N LEU A 27 15.61 3.19 -5.26
CA LEU A 27 15.80 4.22 -6.28
C LEU A 27 16.34 5.52 -5.70
N ALA A 28 15.89 5.91 -4.50
CA ALA A 28 16.46 7.07 -3.79
C ALA A 28 17.94 6.84 -3.44
N GLY A 29 18.31 5.64 -2.96
CA GLY A 29 19.69 5.29 -2.67
C GLY A 29 20.57 5.28 -3.92
N LEU A 30 20.07 4.79 -5.05
CA LEU A 30 20.77 4.83 -6.33
C LEU A 30 20.92 6.26 -6.87
N PHE A 31 19.92 7.12 -6.69
CA PHE A 31 20.05 8.54 -7.05
C PHE A 31 21.19 9.23 -6.27
N VAL A 32 21.38 8.88 -4.99
CA VAL A 32 22.51 9.40 -4.17
C VAL A 32 23.88 9.00 -4.75
N SER A 33 23.96 7.95 -5.58
CA SER A 33 25.20 7.61 -6.29
C SER A 33 25.59 8.57 -7.42
N GLY A 34 24.71 9.54 -7.76
CA GLY A 34 24.96 10.61 -8.73
C GLY A 34 24.22 10.46 -10.07
N ASP A 35 23.53 9.35 -10.30
CA ASP A 35 22.75 9.12 -11.51
C ASP A 35 21.32 9.69 -11.36
N ILE A 36 21.10 10.83 -12.00
CA ILE A 36 19.82 11.56 -12.02
C ILE A 36 18.67 10.77 -12.65
N GLY A 37 18.96 9.74 -13.47
CA GLY A 37 17.95 8.88 -14.05
C GLY A 37 17.12 8.17 -12.97
N PHE A 38 17.74 7.82 -11.84
CA PHE A 38 17.05 7.19 -10.73
C PHE A 38 16.09 8.13 -9.99
N LEU A 39 16.27 9.45 -10.08
CA LEU A 39 15.29 10.40 -9.54
C LEU A 39 13.99 10.37 -10.34
N ASN A 40 14.08 10.35 -11.67
CA ASN A 40 12.91 10.22 -12.55
C ASN A 40 12.20 8.87 -12.33
N MET A 41 12.98 7.79 -12.17
CA MET A 41 12.42 6.48 -11.86
C MET A 41 11.77 6.45 -10.47
N HIS A 42 12.35 7.13 -9.48
CA HIS A 42 11.79 7.28 -8.14
C HIS A 42 10.45 8.03 -8.18
N GLU A 43 10.35 9.11 -8.95
CA GLU A 43 9.10 9.86 -9.16
C GLU A 43 8.02 8.99 -9.82
N LEU A 44 8.35 8.32 -10.92
CA LEU A 44 7.43 7.40 -11.62
C LEU A 44 6.95 6.27 -10.69
N ASN A 45 7.87 5.66 -9.95
CA ASN A 45 7.53 4.62 -8.98
C ASN A 45 6.62 5.19 -7.87
N GLY A 46 6.73 6.48 -7.54
CA GLY A 46 5.86 7.16 -6.57
C GLY A 46 4.40 7.19 -7.03
N THR A 47 4.17 7.38 -8.33
CA THR A 47 2.84 7.23 -8.93
C THR A 47 2.31 5.80 -8.75
N ILE A 48 3.15 4.79 -8.97
CA ILE A 48 2.75 3.37 -8.81
C ILE A 48 2.39 3.07 -7.36
N VAL A 49 3.16 3.56 -6.37
CA VAL A 49 2.85 3.46 -4.94
C VAL A 49 1.47 4.07 -4.64
N GLY A 50 1.22 5.28 -5.14
CA GLY A 50 -0.07 5.96 -5.02
C GLY A 50 -1.23 5.12 -5.58
N VAL A 51 -1.11 4.64 -6.81
CA VAL A 51 -2.14 3.79 -7.45
C VAL A 51 -2.36 2.49 -6.66
N ALA A 52 -1.29 1.82 -6.22
CA ALA A 52 -1.40 0.58 -5.45
C ALA A 52 -2.16 0.78 -4.13
N SER A 53 -1.90 1.87 -3.41
CA SER A 53 -2.62 2.21 -2.17
C SER A 53 -4.11 2.51 -2.41
N ILE A 54 -4.45 3.22 -3.48
CA ILE A 54 -5.85 3.47 -3.88
C ILE A 54 -6.56 2.16 -4.19
N VAL A 55 -5.97 1.31 -5.03
CA VAL A 55 -6.56 0.01 -5.41
C VAL A 55 -6.79 -0.86 -4.18
N TRP A 56 -5.85 -0.85 -3.24
CA TRP A 56 -5.99 -1.58 -1.98
C TRP A 56 -7.16 -1.05 -1.14
N LEU A 57 -7.30 0.27 -0.98
CA LEU A 57 -8.42 0.87 -0.25
C LEU A 57 -9.76 0.57 -0.93
N VAL A 58 -9.83 0.65 -2.26
CA VAL A 58 -11.03 0.29 -3.03
C VAL A 58 -11.42 -1.16 -2.79
N ALA A 59 -10.45 -2.09 -2.76
CA ALA A 59 -10.71 -3.48 -2.44
C ALA A 59 -11.24 -3.66 -1.01
N ALA A 60 -10.67 -2.95 -0.03
CA ALA A 60 -11.15 -2.96 1.36
C ALA A 60 -12.60 -2.43 1.48
N LEU A 61 -12.93 -1.36 0.75
CA LEU A 61 -14.28 -0.80 0.65
C LEU A 61 -15.26 -1.79 0.01
N ALA A 62 -14.87 -2.42 -1.11
CA ALA A 62 -15.70 -3.42 -1.80
C ALA A 62 -15.97 -4.66 -0.93
N LEU A 63 -15.01 -5.03 -0.08
CA LEU A 63 -15.12 -6.11 0.90
C LEU A 63 -15.87 -5.70 2.18
N ARG A 64 -16.19 -4.41 2.35
CA ARG A 64 -16.83 -3.84 3.55
C ARG A 64 -16.10 -4.21 4.84
N ALA A 65 -14.77 -4.15 4.82
CA ALA A 65 -13.91 -4.55 5.93
C ALA A 65 -13.46 -3.31 6.72
N PRO A 66 -14.15 -2.87 7.78
CA PRO A 66 -13.93 -1.56 8.42
C PRO A 66 -12.50 -1.37 8.92
N ARG A 67 -11.91 -2.40 9.53
CA ARG A 67 -10.50 -2.37 9.96
C ARG A 67 -9.54 -2.15 8.77
N LEU A 68 -9.78 -2.80 7.64
CA LEU A 68 -8.96 -2.63 6.45
C LEU A 68 -9.19 -1.24 5.84
N ILE A 69 -10.42 -0.76 5.80
CA ILE A 69 -10.74 0.59 5.30
C ILE A 69 -9.97 1.65 6.08
N LEU A 70 -9.95 1.57 7.41
CA LEU A 70 -9.19 2.51 8.25
C LEU A 70 -7.69 2.46 7.95
N VAL A 71 -7.11 1.26 7.89
CA VAL A 71 -5.68 1.08 7.57
C VAL A 71 -5.36 1.63 6.17
N GLY A 72 -6.21 1.38 5.19
CA GLY A 72 -6.02 1.84 3.82
C GLY A 72 -6.14 3.35 3.68
N ALA A 73 -7.07 3.97 4.40
CA ALA A 73 -7.21 5.42 4.44
C ALA A 73 -5.97 6.09 5.05
N VAL A 74 -5.45 5.54 6.15
CA VAL A 74 -4.20 6.03 6.77
C VAL A 74 -3.01 5.85 5.82
N ALA A 75 -2.86 4.68 5.20
CA ALA A 75 -1.77 4.41 4.26
C ALA A 75 -1.83 5.32 3.02
N LEU A 76 -3.02 5.58 2.48
CA LEU A 76 -3.22 6.48 1.35
C LEU A 76 -2.87 7.93 1.72
N THR A 77 -3.34 8.41 2.87
CA THR A 77 -3.00 9.76 3.37
C THR A 77 -1.50 9.91 3.60
N ALA A 78 -0.85 8.93 4.23
CA ALA A 78 0.59 8.93 4.42
C ALA A 78 1.34 8.92 3.07
N THR A 79 0.87 8.15 2.09
CA THR A 79 1.43 8.12 0.74
C THR A 79 1.30 9.50 0.06
N GLY A 80 0.15 10.15 0.16
CA GLY A 80 -0.04 11.51 -0.36
C GLY A 80 0.89 12.53 0.29
N ALA A 81 1.02 12.48 1.62
CA ALA A 81 1.97 13.32 2.36
C ALA A 81 3.42 13.07 1.93
N GLN A 82 3.81 11.80 1.74
CA GLN A 82 5.14 11.41 1.27
C GLN A 82 5.46 12.00 -0.11
N ILE A 83 4.51 11.91 -1.05
CA ILE A 83 4.64 12.47 -2.40
C ILE A 83 4.77 14.00 -2.32
N GLY A 84 3.93 14.66 -1.53
CA GLY A 84 3.97 16.11 -1.33
C GLY A 84 5.32 16.58 -0.77
N LEU A 85 5.82 15.90 0.27
CA LEU A 85 7.12 16.18 0.88
C LEU A 85 8.29 15.96 -0.10
N GLY A 86 8.19 14.95 -0.96
CA GLY A 86 9.18 14.69 -2.01
C GLY A 86 9.27 15.85 -3.00
N HIS A 87 8.12 16.34 -3.48
CA HIS A 87 8.06 17.46 -4.43
C HIS A 87 8.46 18.79 -3.80
N SER A 88 8.13 19.01 -2.52
CA SER A 88 8.51 20.23 -1.79
C SER A 88 9.94 20.21 -1.26
N ARG A 89 10.68 19.10 -1.46
CA ARG A 89 12.05 18.89 -0.95
C ARG A 89 12.17 18.95 0.58
N GLY A 90 11.09 18.63 1.30
CA GLY A 90 11.10 18.49 2.77
C GLY A 90 11.71 17.15 3.20
N LEU A 91 12.99 16.95 2.89
CA LEU A 91 13.68 15.66 2.98
C LEU A 91 13.75 15.14 4.42
N GLU A 92 13.87 16.04 5.39
CA GLU A 92 13.92 15.74 6.83
C GLU A 92 12.67 15.01 7.33
N LEU A 93 11.51 15.24 6.71
CA LEU A 93 10.27 14.52 7.00
C LEU A 93 10.00 13.40 5.99
N HIS A 94 10.36 13.60 4.72
CA HIS A 94 10.18 12.61 3.67
C HIS A 94 10.91 11.30 3.98
N ILE A 95 12.18 11.36 4.40
CA ILE A 95 12.98 10.15 4.62
C ILE A 95 12.39 9.31 5.79
N PRO A 96 12.15 9.85 7.00
CA PRO A 96 11.54 9.09 8.08
C PRO A 96 10.15 8.58 7.75
N LEU A 97 9.30 9.41 7.12
CA LEU A 97 7.96 8.99 6.73
C LEU A 97 8.00 7.84 5.72
N GLY A 98 8.97 7.82 4.80
CA GLY A 98 9.19 6.71 3.87
C GLY A 98 9.48 5.38 4.57
N VAL A 99 10.31 5.41 5.62
CA VAL A 99 10.61 4.22 6.45
C VAL A 99 9.36 3.74 7.19
N LEU A 100 8.58 4.66 7.75
CA LEU A 100 7.31 4.34 8.40
C LEU A 100 6.30 3.74 7.41
N LEU A 101 6.23 4.29 6.19
CA LEU A 101 5.41 3.77 5.11
C LEU A 101 5.81 2.36 4.70
N PHE A 102 7.09 2.03 4.71
CA PHE A 102 7.54 0.66 4.46
C PHE A 102 7.01 -0.31 5.53
N GLY A 103 7.11 0.06 6.81
CA GLY A 103 6.50 -0.69 7.91
C GLY A 103 4.98 -0.84 7.74
N ALA A 104 4.29 0.25 7.36
CA ALA A 104 2.86 0.21 7.07
C ALA A 104 2.52 -0.71 5.88
N ALA A 105 3.34 -0.75 4.84
CA ALA A 105 3.15 -1.61 3.67
C ALA A 105 3.29 -3.11 4.02
N ILE A 106 4.17 -3.45 4.97
CA ILE A 106 4.26 -4.81 5.54
C ILE A 106 2.95 -5.16 6.24
N VAL A 107 2.45 -4.28 7.11
CA VAL A 107 1.18 -4.49 7.84
C VAL A 107 0.00 -4.64 6.89
N VAL A 108 -0.11 -3.77 5.88
CA VAL A 108 -1.11 -3.84 4.80
C VAL A 108 -1.07 -5.20 4.11
N THR A 109 0.11 -5.68 3.74
CA THR A 109 0.29 -6.98 3.10
C THR A 109 -0.13 -8.12 4.03
N MET A 110 0.35 -8.13 5.27
CA MET A 110 -0.03 -9.14 6.27
C MET A 110 -1.53 -9.20 6.48
N LEU A 111 -2.20 -8.04 6.60
CA LEU A 111 -3.65 -7.96 6.76
C LEU A 111 -4.40 -8.49 5.53
N SER A 112 -3.86 -8.28 4.33
CA SER A 112 -4.44 -8.78 3.07
C SER A 112 -4.48 -10.31 3.01
N PHE A 113 -3.46 -10.97 3.54
CA PHE A 113 -3.41 -12.44 3.63
C PHE A 113 -4.13 -12.98 4.87
N SER A 114 -4.20 -12.19 5.94
CA SER A 114 -4.95 -12.53 7.16
C SER A 114 -6.46 -12.37 7.00
N TYR A 115 -6.91 -11.58 6.02
CA TYR A 115 -8.33 -11.43 5.71
C TYR A 115 -8.92 -12.76 5.24
N ARG A 116 -9.62 -13.43 6.15
CA ARG A 116 -10.49 -14.56 5.85
C ARG A 116 -11.85 -13.96 5.54
N ALA A 117 -12.25 -13.97 4.28
CA ALA A 117 -13.66 -13.84 3.97
C ALA A 117 -14.32 -15.04 4.62
N GLU A 118 -15.06 -14.80 5.70
CA GLU A 118 -15.91 -15.77 6.39
C GLU A 118 -16.41 -16.81 5.40
N SER A 119 -15.94 -18.05 5.57
CA SER A 119 -16.44 -19.18 4.83
C SER A 119 -17.93 -19.23 5.12
N ALA A 120 -18.75 -18.83 4.16
CA ALA A 120 -20.19 -19.04 4.16
C ALA A 120 -20.45 -20.54 4.03
N ALA A 121 -20.19 -21.30 5.09
CA ALA A 121 -20.84 -22.57 5.32
C ALA A 121 -22.08 -22.24 6.16
N PRO A 122 -23.30 -22.64 5.74
CA PRO A 122 -24.42 -22.61 6.65
C PRO A 122 -24.02 -23.41 7.87
N ARG A 123 -24.10 -22.78 9.05
CA ARG A 123 -24.04 -23.47 10.32
C ARG A 123 -25.24 -24.43 10.28
N VAL A 124 -25.00 -25.70 9.96
CA VAL A 124 -26.04 -26.72 10.01
C VAL A 124 -26.49 -26.76 11.46
N GLU A 125 -27.68 -26.24 11.68
CA GLU A 125 -28.37 -26.26 12.95
C GLU A 125 -28.70 -27.73 13.22
N SER A 126 -27.92 -28.38 14.08
CA SER A 126 -28.23 -29.71 14.59
C SER A 126 -29.34 -29.56 15.63
N ALA A 127 -30.49 -30.14 15.28
CA ALA A 127 -31.70 -30.33 16.06
C ALA A 127 -31.46 -30.94 17.45
#